data_AF-A0A077QE83-F1
#
_entry.id   AF-A0A077QE83-F1
#
_cell.length_a   1.000
_cell.length_b   1.000
_cell.length_c   1.000
_cell.angle_alpha   90.00
_cell.angle_beta   90.00
_cell.angle_gamma   90.00
#
_symmetry.space_group_name_H-M   'P 1'
#
loop_
_entity.id
_entity.type
_entity.pdbx_description
1 polymer ?
#
loop_
_entity_poly.entity_id
_entity_poly.type
_entity_poly.pdbx_seq_one_letter_code
_entity_poly.pdbx_strand_id
1 'polypeptide(L)'
;MTTEHENQKGSIRSLSGSWDVGSTIYVPADLRGQVINIIRGSGLKATEQAIAVPLINGTSEQKLAGGDDPWIWLQYSFSQDSTTIKVVDGHYANFTQIFYRI
;
A
#
# COMPACT_ATOMS: atom_id res chain seq x y z
N MET A 1 -3.46 -38.87 -2.73
CA MET A 1 -3.19 -37.95 -3.85
C MET A 1 -3.49 -36.55 -3.32
N THR A 2 -2.47 -35.85 -2.86
CA THR A 2 -2.58 -34.49 -2.30
C THR A 2 -2.83 -33.53 -3.47
N THR A 3 -4.02 -32.94 -3.54
CA THR A 3 -4.29 -31.80 -4.42
C THR A 3 -3.51 -30.63 -3.87
N GLU A 4 -2.37 -30.34 -4.49
CA GLU A 4 -1.72 -29.05 -4.36
C GLU A 4 -2.77 -27.99 -4.71
N HIS A 5 -3.09 -27.12 -3.75
CA HIS A 5 -3.79 -25.89 -4.05
C HIS A 5 -2.98 -25.20 -5.15
N GLU A 6 -3.55 -25.11 -6.35
CA GLU A 6 -3.04 -24.20 -7.36
C GLU A 6 -3.01 -22.82 -6.72
N ASN A 7 -1.83 -22.44 -6.29
CA ASN A 7 -1.49 -21.15 -5.74
C ASN A 7 -1.70 -20.19 -6.92
N GLN A 8 -2.93 -19.73 -7.12
CA GLN A 8 -3.28 -18.75 -8.15
C GLN A 8 -2.44 -17.52 -7.86
N LYS A 9 -1.26 -17.45 -8.50
CA LYS A 9 -0.39 -16.28 -8.47
C LYS A 9 -1.12 -15.20 -9.25
N GLY A 10 -2.02 -14.49 -8.57
CA GLY A 10 -2.66 -13.29 -9.09
C GLY A 10 -1.60 -12.37 -9.71
N SER A 11 -1.91 -11.79 -10.87
CA SER A 11 -0.94 -10.98 -11.60
C SER A 11 -0.54 -9.76 -10.76
N ILE A 12 0.77 -9.48 -10.69
CA ILE A 12 1.26 -8.29 -10.00
C ILE A 12 1.05 -7.09 -10.92
N ARG A 13 0.38 -6.06 -10.40
CA ARG A 13 0.20 -4.76 -11.05
C ARG A 13 0.92 -3.68 -10.26
N SER A 14 1.16 -2.55 -10.90
CA SER A 14 1.72 -1.37 -10.22
C SER A 14 1.07 -0.08 -10.68
N LEU A 15 1.10 0.91 -9.79
CA LEU A 15 0.78 2.30 -10.09
C LEU A 15 2.01 3.13 -9.73
N SER A 16 2.35 4.09 -10.57
CA SER A 16 3.42 5.07 -10.31
C SER A 16 2.83 6.46 -10.13
N GLY A 17 3.47 7.26 -9.29
CA GLY A 17 3.06 8.64 -9.01
C GLY A 17 4.08 9.36 -8.14
N SER A 18 3.67 10.49 -7.58
CA SER A 18 4.41 11.20 -6.54
C SER A 18 3.40 11.51 -5.44
N TRP A 19 3.41 10.69 -4.39
CA TRP A 19 2.42 10.77 -3.33
C TRP A 19 3.08 11.15 -2.01
N ASP A 20 2.71 12.34 -1.55
CA ASP A 20 2.99 12.89 -0.21
C ASP A 20 1.70 13.01 0.61
N VAL A 21 1.82 13.47 1.86
CA VAL A 21 0.68 13.87 2.70
C VAL A 21 -0.29 14.77 1.93
N GLY A 22 -1.58 14.42 1.97
CA GLY A 22 -2.65 15.05 1.21
C GLY A 22 -3.00 14.34 -0.10
N SER A 23 -2.13 13.45 -0.60
CA SER A 23 -2.36 12.73 -1.85
C SER A 23 -3.46 11.68 -1.74
N THR A 24 -4.18 11.46 -2.84
CA THR A 24 -5.18 10.39 -2.98
C THR A 24 -4.80 9.49 -4.15
N ILE A 25 -4.90 8.19 -3.92
CA ILE A 25 -4.48 7.13 -4.84
C ILE A 25 -5.69 6.26 -5.12
N TYR A 26 -5.98 6.06 -6.40
CA TYR A 26 -7.07 5.21 -6.86
C TYR A 26 -6.50 3.90 -7.40
N VAL A 27 -6.72 2.81 -6.66
CA VAL A 27 -6.32 1.46 -7.08
C VAL A 27 -7.52 0.75 -7.70
N PRO A 28 -7.45 0.30 -8.96
CA PRO A 28 -8.55 -0.41 -9.63
C PRO A 28 -8.59 -1.89 -9.23
N ALA A 29 -8.63 -2.16 -7.92
CA ALA A 29 -8.78 -3.46 -7.31
C ALA A 29 -9.28 -3.33 -5.87
N ASP A 30 -10.04 -4.32 -5.39
CA ASP A 30 -10.34 -4.48 -3.97
C ASP A 30 -9.13 -5.07 -3.23
N LEU A 31 -8.47 -4.23 -2.42
CA LEU A 31 -7.25 -4.60 -1.71
C LEU A 31 -7.49 -5.09 -0.28
N ARG A 32 -8.75 -5.27 0.15
CA ARG A 32 -9.06 -5.65 1.54
C ARG A 32 -8.28 -6.90 1.97
N GLY A 33 -7.57 -6.78 3.10
CA GLY A 33 -6.79 -7.87 3.69
C GLY A 33 -5.54 -8.26 2.91
N GLN A 34 -5.19 -7.57 1.83
CA GLN A 34 -3.99 -7.83 1.05
C GLN A 34 -2.75 -7.15 1.68
N VAL A 35 -1.58 -7.60 1.24
CA VAL A 35 -0.32 -6.88 1.45
C VAL A 35 0.08 -6.22 0.14
N ILE A 36 0.33 -4.92 0.18
CA ILE A 36 0.89 -4.15 -0.94
C ILE A 36 2.35 -3.83 -0.64
N ASN A 37 3.16 -3.65 -1.69
CA ASN A 37 4.50 -3.09 -1.53
C ASN A 37 4.51 -1.64 -2.03
N ILE A 38 5.15 -0.76 -1.28
CA ILE A 38 5.38 0.63 -1.69
C ILE A 38 6.86 0.84 -2.02
N ILE A 39 7.13 1.71 -2.99
CA ILE A 39 8.47 2.25 -3.26
C ILE A 39 8.53 3.67 -2.72
N ARG A 40 9.39 3.92 -1.75
CA ARG A 40 9.57 5.24 -1.12
C ARG A 40 10.31 6.21 -2.05
N GLY A 41 10.13 7.50 -1.78
CA GLY A 41 10.85 8.58 -2.48
C GLY A 41 12.37 8.46 -2.42
N SER A 42 13.03 9.12 -3.38
CA SER A 42 14.50 9.18 -3.41
C SER A 42 15.07 9.76 -2.11
N GLY A 43 16.19 9.20 -1.64
CA GLY A 43 16.86 9.62 -0.41
C GLY A 43 16.23 9.08 0.88
N LEU A 44 15.06 8.44 0.82
CA LEU A 44 14.47 7.76 1.97
C LEU A 44 15.08 6.37 2.16
N LYS A 45 15.35 6.01 3.43
CA LYS A 45 15.81 4.66 3.80
C LYS A 45 14.69 3.64 3.60
N ALA A 46 15.06 2.37 3.42
CA ALA A 46 14.15 1.27 3.13
C ALA A 46 13.26 1.56 1.92
N THR A 47 13.89 1.61 0.74
CA THR A 47 13.27 2.01 -0.52
C THR A 47 12.02 1.20 -0.87
N GLU A 48 11.98 -0.08 -0.51
CA GLU A 48 10.79 -0.93 -0.68
C GLU A 48 10.27 -1.38 0.68
N GLN A 49 8.94 -1.34 0.86
CA GLN A 49 8.31 -1.78 2.10
C GLN A 49 6.93 -2.39 1.85
N ALA A 50 6.64 -3.48 2.56
CA ALA A 50 5.32 -4.10 2.59
C ALA A 50 4.38 -3.39 3.60
N ILE A 51 3.14 -3.16 3.20
CA ILE A 51 2.07 -2.56 4.01
C ILE A 51 0.85 -3.47 3.98
N ALA A 52 0.32 -3.79 5.16
CA ALA A 52 -0.94 -4.52 5.28
C ALA A 52 -2.14 -3.57 5.05
N VAL A 53 -3.06 -3.97 4.19
CA VAL A 53 -4.31 -3.24 3.92
C VAL A 53 -5.42 -3.77 4.84
N PRO A 54 -6.18 -2.90 5.53
CA PRO A 54 -7.23 -3.36 6.44
C PRO A 54 -8.39 -4.04 5.71
N LEU A 55 -9.22 -4.78 6.44
CA LEU A 55 -10.43 -5.43 5.92
C LEU A 55 -11.64 -4.47 5.82
N ILE A 56 -11.57 -3.32 6.48
CA ILE A 56 -12.66 -2.35 6.62
C ILE A 56 -12.18 -0.93 6.36
N ASN A 57 -13.09 -0.06 5.91
CA ASN A 57 -12.81 1.36 5.75
C ASN A 57 -12.27 1.97 7.05
N GLY A 58 -11.33 2.89 6.93
CA GLY A 58 -10.76 3.57 8.09
C GLY A 58 -9.33 4.02 7.86
N THR A 59 -8.75 4.59 8.91
CA THR A 59 -7.36 5.04 8.90
C THR A 59 -6.49 4.05 9.67
N SER A 60 -5.34 3.73 9.10
CA SER A 60 -4.34 2.87 9.73
C SER A 60 -2.99 3.58 9.75
N GLU A 61 -2.36 3.59 10.92
CA GLU A 61 -0.95 3.94 11.06
C GLU A 61 -0.08 2.78 10.61
N GLN A 62 0.96 3.09 9.84
CA GLN A 62 1.95 2.14 9.37
C GLN A 62 3.33 2.66 9.74
N LYS A 63 4.06 1.82 10.48
CA LYS A 63 5.45 2.10 10.82
C LYS A 63 6.31 1.96 9.57
N LEU A 64 7.03 3.00 9.18
CA LEU A 64 7.98 2.90 8.09
C LEU A 64 9.33 2.41 8.63
N ALA A 65 10.07 1.66 7.80
CA ALA A 65 11.42 1.26 8.12
C ALA A 65 12.40 2.43 7.87
N GLY A 66 13.59 2.38 8.48
CA GLY A 66 14.68 3.28 8.12
C GLY A 66 14.97 4.43 9.09
N GLY A 67 15.09 4.15 10.38
CA GLY A 67 15.70 5.09 11.33
C GLY A 67 14.69 5.98 12.03
N ASP A 68 14.87 7.31 11.92
CA ASP A 68 14.31 8.43 12.73
C ASP A 68 12.78 8.46 12.89
N ASP A 69 12.28 7.39 13.48
CA ASP A 69 10.89 7.13 13.77
C ASP A 69 9.91 7.43 12.60
N PRO A 70 10.13 6.95 11.35
CA PRO A 70 9.24 7.29 10.25
C PRO A 70 7.91 6.52 10.36
N TRP A 71 6.81 7.17 9.95
CA TRP A 71 5.46 6.63 10.03
C TRP A 71 4.56 7.28 8.98
N ILE A 72 3.46 6.62 8.66
CA ILE A 72 2.45 7.12 7.73
C ILE A 72 1.05 6.71 8.16
N TRP A 73 0.09 7.62 8.05
CA TRP A 73 -1.33 7.32 8.24
C TRP A 73 -1.99 7.23 6.87
N LEU A 74 -2.54 6.06 6.57
CA LEU A 74 -3.23 5.77 5.33
C LEU A 74 -4.72 5.57 5.63
N GLN A 75 -5.57 6.37 4.98
CA GLN A 75 -7.01 6.20 5.03
C GLN A 75 -7.47 5.39 3.82
N TYR A 76 -8.19 4.31 4.08
CA TYR A 76 -8.70 3.38 3.08
C TYR A 76 -10.21 3.52 2.93
N SER A 77 -10.67 3.50 1.69
CA SER A 77 -12.08 3.37 1.33
C SER A 77 -12.21 2.32 0.22
N PHE A 78 -13.02 1.30 0.48
CA PHE A 78 -13.16 0.13 -0.39
C PHE A 78 -14.49 0.13 -1.13
N SER A 79 -14.46 -0.35 -2.37
CA SER A 79 -15.62 -0.80 -3.14
C SER A 79 -15.33 -2.16 -3.77
N GLN A 80 -16.30 -2.75 -4.45
CA GLN A 80 -16.17 -4.09 -5.03
C GLN A 80 -15.01 -4.21 -6.04
N ASP A 81 -14.70 -3.13 -6.76
CA ASP A 81 -13.72 -3.13 -7.86
C ASP A 81 -12.58 -2.11 -7.64
N SER A 82 -12.54 -1.43 -6.50
CA SER A 82 -11.53 -0.40 -6.26
C SER A 82 -11.22 -0.15 -4.79
N THR A 83 -10.03 0.38 -4.57
CA THR A 83 -9.57 0.88 -3.28
C THR A 83 -9.06 2.30 -3.46
N THR A 84 -9.61 3.23 -2.69
CA THR A 84 -9.03 4.58 -2.55
C THR A 84 -8.15 4.61 -1.31
N ILE A 85 -6.90 5.04 -1.48
CA ILE A 85 -5.92 5.20 -0.40
C ILE A 85 -5.55 6.69 -0.33
N LYS A 86 -5.77 7.32 0.81
CA LYS A 86 -5.36 8.71 1.06
C LYS A 86 -4.22 8.74 2.07
N VAL A 87 -3.16 9.47 1.76
CA VAL A 87 -2.09 9.77 2.72
C VAL A 87 -2.56 10.92 3.58
N VAL A 88 -3.02 10.64 4.80
CA VAL A 88 -3.65 11.67 5.64
C VAL A 88 -2.66 12.40 6.54
N ASP A 89 -1.58 11.73 6.93
CA ASP A 89 -0.49 12.29 7.72
C ASP A 89 0.75 11.40 7.62
N GLY A 90 1.93 11.90 7.99
CA GLY A 90 3.15 11.08 7.97
C GLY A 90 4.47 11.83 8.04
N HIS A 91 5.40 11.28 8.83
CA HIS A 91 6.81 11.68 8.81
C HIS A 91 7.58 10.82 7.79
N TYR A 92 8.11 11.46 6.75
CA TYR A 92 8.69 10.81 5.57
C TYR A 92 7.71 9.92 4.79
N ALA A 93 6.43 10.31 4.77
CA ALA A 93 5.37 9.67 4.01
C ALA A 93 5.37 10.10 2.54
N ASN A 94 6.49 9.81 1.86
CA ASN A 94 6.64 9.97 0.43
C ASN A 94 6.87 8.61 -0.24
N PHE A 95 6.06 8.28 -1.24
CA PHE A 95 6.27 7.11 -2.06
C PHE A 95 5.83 7.34 -3.51
N THR A 96 6.48 6.62 -4.42
CA THR A 96 6.43 6.84 -5.87
C THR A 96 5.81 5.69 -6.62
N GLN A 97 5.65 4.52 -5.98
CA GLN A 97 5.06 3.36 -6.61
C GLN A 97 4.33 2.49 -5.58
N ILE A 98 3.25 1.83 -6.01
CA ILE A 98 2.56 0.77 -5.26
C ILE A 98 2.49 -0.47 -6.15
N PHE A 99 2.79 -1.64 -5.59
CA PHE A 99 2.57 -2.95 -6.17
C PHE A 99 1.48 -3.71 -5.42
N TYR A 100 0.57 -4.32 -6.16
CA TYR A 100 -0.57 -5.06 -5.62
C TYR A 100 -0.91 -6.27 -6.50
N ARG A 101 -1.72 -7.19 -5.96
CA ARG A 101 -2.23 -8.34 -6.71
C ARG A 101 -3.69 -8.11 -7.09
N ILE A 102 -4.07 -8.73 -8.21
CA ILE A 102 -5.45 -8.92 -8.63
C ILE A 102 -5.77 -10.41 -8.73
#